data_AF-A0A4S8JX14-F1
#
_entry.id   AF-A0A4S8JX14-F1
#
_cell.length_a   1.000
_cell.length_b   1.000
_cell.length_c   1.000
_cell.angle_alpha   90.00
_cell.angle_beta   90.00
_cell.angle_gamma   90.00
#
_symmetry.space_group_name_H-M   'P 1'
#
loop_
_entity.id
_entity.type
_entity.pdbx_description
1 polymer ?
#
loop_
_entity_poly.entity_id
_entity_poly.type
_entity_poly.pdbx_seq_one_letter_code
_entity_poly.pdbx_strand_id
1 'polypeptide(L)'
;MDRVSSTVILPEAFQGARDDITEQLGVVWQQMKAPVIVPLLRLSVLLCLAMSVMLFVEKVYMAVVIVLIKLFRRRPETRYKWEPMGDDAELGNAAYPMVLVQIPMYNEKEVYQLSIGAACGLSWPSDRIIIQVLDDSTDPAIKVKDFQCIKSMLETLRGKNKASVLTDYNAQSAH
;
A
#
# COMPACT_ATOMS: atom_id res chain seq x y z
N MET A 1 -34.96 79.87 -30.24
CA MET A 1 -33.55 79.62 -29.92
C MET A 1 -33.47 78.60 -28.80
N ASP A 2 -33.02 77.41 -29.21
CA ASP A 2 -32.08 76.55 -28.50
C ASP A 2 -32.53 75.87 -27.21
N ARG A 3 -33.18 74.71 -27.34
CA ARG A 3 -33.11 73.71 -26.26
C ARG A 3 -33.32 72.25 -26.65
N VAL A 4 -32.75 71.81 -27.76
CA VAL A 4 -32.70 70.38 -28.07
C VAL A 4 -31.33 70.03 -28.63
N SER A 5 -30.82 68.86 -28.25
CA SER A 5 -29.55 68.25 -28.69
C SER A 5 -28.35 68.46 -27.77
N SER A 6 -28.38 67.84 -26.58
CA SER A 6 -27.14 67.51 -25.84
C SER A 6 -27.16 66.10 -25.21
N THR A 7 -28.23 65.34 -25.37
CA THR A 7 -28.41 64.04 -24.71
C THR A 7 -28.14 62.82 -25.60
N VAL A 8 -27.89 63.00 -26.90
CA VAL A 8 -27.62 61.88 -27.84
C VAL A 8 -26.12 61.69 -28.14
N ILE A 9 -25.27 62.67 -27.85
CA ILE A 9 -23.83 62.61 -28.20
C ILE A 9 -22.96 61.93 -27.13
N LEU A 10 -23.43 61.83 -25.87
CA LEU A 10 -22.67 61.22 -24.78
C LEU A 10 -22.58 59.66 -24.78
N PRO A 11 -23.58 58.86 -25.19
CA PRO A 11 -23.46 57.39 -25.14
C PRO A 11 -22.47 56.85 -26.20
N GLU A 12 -22.47 57.40 -27.41
CA GLU A 12 -21.60 56.97 -28.52
C GLU A 12 -20.11 57.25 -28.24
N ALA A 13 -19.78 58.43 -27.70
CA ALA A 13 -18.40 58.78 -27.37
C ALA A 13 -17.83 57.91 -26.24
N PHE A 14 -18.66 57.51 -25.27
CA PHE A 14 -18.24 56.65 -24.17
C PHE A 14 -18.14 55.17 -24.58
N GLN A 15 -18.96 54.73 -25.54
CA GLN A 15 -18.85 53.39 -26.15
C GLN A 15 -17.61 53.29 -27.03
N GLY A 16 -17.38 54.24 -27.94
CA GLY A 16 -16.17 54.26 -28.76
C GLY A 16 -14.88 54.33 -27.94
N ALA A 17 -14.88 55.08 -26.82
CA ALA A 17 -13.75 55.09 -25.90
C ALA A 17 -13.55 53.76 -25.14
N ARG A 18 -14.63 53.06 -24.79
CA ARG A 18 -14.55 51.72 -24.16
C ARG A 18 -14.05 50.66 -25.13
N ASP A 19 -14.50 50.72 -26.38
CA ASP A 19 -14.09 49.80 -27.43
C ASP A 19 -12.60 50.00 -27.77
N ASP A 20 -12.13 51.25 -27.87
CA ASP A 20 -10.71 51.57 -28.07
C ASP A 20 -9.83 51.13 -26.88
N ILE A 21 -10.29 51.33 -25.64
CA ILE A 21 -9.57 50.85 -24.44
C ILE A 21 -9.52 49.32 -24.40
N THR A 22 -10.61 48.63 -24.74
CA THR A 22 -10.65 47.16 -24.72
C THR A 22 -9.81 46.54 -25.83
N GLU A 23 -9.75 47.15 -27.02
CA GLU A 23 -8.82 46.77 -28.08
C GLU A 23 -7.36 46.99 -27.67
N GLN A 24 -7.03 48.15 -27.11
CA GLN A 24 -5.68 48.42 -26.59
C GLN A 24 -5.27 47.45 -25.47
N LEU A 25 -6.17 47.16 -24.54
CA LEU A 25 -5.92 46.21 -23.46
C LEU A 25 -5.72 44.79 -24.00
N GLY A 26 -6.47 44.41 -25.04
CA GLY A 26 -6.31 43.12 -25.73
C GLY A 26 -4.97 42.96 -26.43
N VAL A 27 -4.48 44.01 -27.10
CA VAL A 27 -3.16 44.01 -27.76
C VAL A 27 -2.04 43.94 -26.73
N VAL A 28 -2.10 44.76 -25.68
CA VAL A 28 -1.12 44.74 -24.56
C VAL A 28 -1.13 43.39 -23.85
N TRP A 29 -2.30 42.79 -23.67
CA TRP A 29 -2.46 41.45 -23.08
C TRP A 29 -1.78 40.38 -23.94
N GLN A 30 -1.99 40.36 -25.27
CA GLN A 30 -1.32 39.39 -26.15
C GLN A 30 0.20 39.58 -26.17
N GLN A 31 0.66 40.83 -26.11
CA GLN A 31 2.08 41.19 -26.17
C GLN A 31 2.83 40.83 -24.88
N MET A 32 2.16 40.81 -23.73
CA MET A 32 2.72 40.29 -22.46
C MET A 32 2.54 38.77 -22.32
N LYS A 33 1.43 38.21 -22.81
CA LYS A 33 1.10 36.79 -22.66
C LYS A 33 2.12 35.90 -23.37
N ALA A 34 2.49 36.22 -24.60
CA ALA A 34 3.45 35.43 -25.37
C ALA A 34 4.84 35.31 -24.69
N PRO A 35 5.50 36.39 -24.24
CA PRO A 35 6.81 36.29 -23.59
C PRO A 35 6.76 35.85 -22.13
N VAL A 36 5.62 35.88 -21.44
CA VAL A 36 5.52 35.47 -20.02
C VAL A 36 4.96 34.05 -19.87
N ILE A 37 3.88 33.73 -20.58
CA ILE A 37 3.21 32.42 -20.47
C ILE A 37 4.06 31.32 -21.12
N VAL A 38 4.68 31.58 -22.28
CA VAL A 38 5.50 30.56 -22.96
C VAL A 38 6.69 30.10 -22.11
N PRO A 39 7.54 30.97 -21.51
CA PRO A 39 8.61 30.49 -20.64
C PRO A 39 8.09 29.89 -19.33
N LEU A 40 6.99 30.41 -18.76
CA LEU A 40 6.41 29.84 -17.55
C LEU A 40 5.90 28.41 -17.77
N LEU A 41 5.19 28.17 -18.88
CA LEU A 41 4.78 26.81 -19.26
C LEU A 41 5.98 25.91 -19.53
N ARG A 42 7.01 26.42 -20.24
CA ARG A 42 8.23 25.65 -20.48
C ARG A 42 8.94 25.26 -19.18
N LEU A 43 9.04 26.16 -18.21
CA LEU A 43 9.61 25.88 -16.88
C LEU A 43 8.76 24.85 -16.12
N SER A 44 7.44 25.00 -16.14
CA SER A 44 6.53 24.03 -15.50
C SER A 44 6.66 22.64 -16.11
N VAL A 45 6.69 22.55 -17.45
CA VAL A 45 6.90 21.27 -18.16
C VAL A 45 8.27 20.68 -17.85
N LEU A 46 9.34 21.49 -17.80
CA LEU A 46 10.68 21.03 -17.43
C LEU A 46 10.72 20.48 -16.00
N LEU A 47 10.10 21.18 -15.04
CA LEU A 47 9.99 20.70 -13.66
C LEU A 47 9.19 19.40 -13.58
N CYS A 48 8.07 19.32 -14.28
CA CYS A 48 7.24 18.11 -14.34
C CYS A 48 8.01 16.92 -14.93
N LEU A 49 8.75 17.15 -16.02
CA LEU A 49 9.61 16.15 -16.64
C LEU A 49 10.73 15.71 -15.70
N ALA A 50 11.41 16.66 -15.02
CA ALA A 50 12.48 16.35 -14.08
C ALA A 50 11.98 15.46 -12.92
N MET A 51 10.84 15.83 -12.33
CA MET A 51 10.22 15.04 -11.26
C MET A 51 9.80 13.65 -11.75
N SER A 52 9.21 13.57 -12.94
CA SER A 52 8.79 12.30 -13.55
C SER A 52 9.99 11.38 -13.82
N VAL A 53 11.09 11.93 -14.34
CA VAL A 53 12.33 11.17 -14.60
C VAL A 53 12.97 10.70 -13.30
N MET A 54 13.05 11.54 -12.27
CA MET A 54 13.61 11.15 -10.98
C MET A 54 12.83 9.98 -10.35
N LEU A 55 11.50 10.05 -10.31
CA LEU A 55 10.65 8.96 -9.82
C LEU A 55 10.78 7.69 -10.68
N PHE A 56 10.89 7.84 -12.00
CA PHE A 56 11.09 6.72 -12.89
C PHE A 56 12.43 6.02 -12.61
N VAL A 57 13.51 6.79 -12.42
CA VAL A 57 14.84 6.26 -12.09
C VAL A 57 14.80 5.48 -10.77
N GLU A 58 14.14 5.98 -9.73
CA GLU A 58 13.99 5.25 -8.46
C GLU A 58 13.28 3.89 -8.67
N LYS A 59 12.18 3.87 -9.44
CA LYS A 59 11.44 2.64 -9.71
C LYS A 59 12.23 1.67 -10.58
N VAL A 60 12.93 2.17 -11.61
CA VAL A 60 13.81 1.36 -12.46
C VAL A 60 14.98 0.81 -11.66
N TYR A 61 15.59 1.59 -10.78
CA TYR A 61 16.65 1.12 -9.90
C TYR A 61 16.17 -0.04 -9.02
N MET A 62 15.02 0.10 -8.34
CA MET A 62 14.43 -0.99 -7.56
C MET A 62 14.12 -2.22 -8.42
N ALA A 63 13.56 -2.03 -9.63
CA ALA A 63 13.27 -3.13 -10.55
C ALA A 63 14.54 -3.84 -11.01
N VAL A 64 15.60 -3.10 -11.36
CA VAL A 64 16.90 -3.65 -11.76
C VAL A 64 17.53 -4.40 -10.60
N VAL A 65 17.52 -3.85 -9.38
CA VAL A 65 18.03 -4.53 -8.18
C VAL A 65 17.28 -5.84 -7.95
N ILE A 66 15.94 -5.84 -8.04
CA ILE A 66 15.15 -7.06 -7.90
C ILE A 66 15.46 -8.06 -9.00
N VAL A 67 15.57 -7.62 -10.26
CA VAL A 67 15.90 -8.49 -11.40
C VAL A 67 17.31 -9.06 -11.27
N LEU A 68 18.30 -8.26 -10.87
CA LEU A 68 19.67 -8.72 -10.61
C LEU A 68 19.67 -9.71 -9.46
N ILE A 69 19.08 -9.38 -8.31
CA ILE A 69 18.96 -10.29 -7.18
C ILE A 69 18.24 -11.57 -7.61
N LYS A 70 17.18 -11.50 -8.42
CA LYS A 70 16.42 -12.66 -8.88
C LYS A 70 17.18 -13.47 -9.93
N LEU A 71 17.98 -12.85 -10.79
CA LEU A 71 18.82 -13.50 -11.80
C LEU A 71 20.02 -14.19 -11.14
N PHE A 72 20.70 -13.50 -10.21
CA PHE A 72 21.81 -14.05 -9.42
C PHE A 72 21.34 -15.04 -8.35
N ARG A 73 20.17 -14.82 -7.74
CA ARG A 73 19.44 -15.79 -6.89
C ARG A 73 18.42 -16.59 -7.70
N ARG A 74 18.68 -16.96 -8.96
CA ARG A 74 17.96 -18.11 -9.59
C ARG A 74 18.43 -19.46 -9.03
N ARG A 75 19.29 -19.46 -8.00
CA ARG A 75 19.59 -20.63 -7.16
C ARG A 75 19.42 -20.34 -5.66
N PRO A 76 18.24 -19.96 -5.14
CA PRO A 76 17.98 -19.97 -3.71
C PRO A 76 17.27 -21.28 -3.29
N GLU A 77 17.08 -22.24 -4.19
CA GLU A 77 16.48 -23.55 -3.92
C GLU A 77 17.49 -24.57 -3.36
N THR A 78 18.74 -24.18 -3.13
CA THR A 78 19.79 -25.11 -2.64
C THR A 78 20.46 -24.66 -1.35
N ARG A 79 19.86 -23.72 -0.61
CA ARG A 79 20.39 -23.28 0.70
C ARG A 79 19.50 -23.59 1.90
N TYR A 80 18.58 -24.52 1.73
CA TYR A 80 18.11 -25.36 2.82
C TYR A 80 18.04 -26.78 2.27
N LYS A 81 19.19 -27.48 2.33
CA LYS A 81 19.18 -28.93 2.37
C LYS A 81 18.52 -29.29 3.71
N TRP A 82 17.19 -29.31 3.74
CA TRP A 82 16.48 -30.09 4.73
C TRP A 82 16.75 -31.53 4.34
N GLU A 83 17.84 -32.10 4.85
CA GLU A 83 17.85 -33.54 4.99
C GLU A 83 16.69 -33.85 5.93
N PRO A 84 15.68 -34.63 5.50
CA PRO A 84 14.71 -35.14 6.45
C PRO A 84 15.54 -35.80 7.55
N MET A 85 15.38 -35.36 8.80
CA MET A 85 15.93 -36.11 9.92
C MET A 85 15.45 -37.54 9.71
N GLY A 86 16.39 -38.47 9.64
CA GLY A 86 16.13 -39.87 9.30
C GLY A 86 14.91 -40.36 10.07
N ASP A 87 14.08 -41.12 9.37
CA ASP A 87 12.85 -41.73 9.88
C ASP A 87 13.21 -42.84 10.88
N ASP A 88 13.91 -42.47 11.96
CA ASP A 88 14.18 -43.31 13.11
C ASP A 88 12.92 -43.21 13.98
N ALA A 89 11.89 -43.90 13.53
CA ALA A 89 10.59 -44.03 14.18
C ALA A 89 10.67 -44.55 15.63
N GLU A 90 11.85 -44.95 16.12
CA GLU A 90 12.09 -45.44 17.48
C GLU A 90 12.88 -44.48 18.40
N LEU A 91 13.31 -43.30 17.93
CA LEU A 91 13.94 -42.25 18.77
C LEU A 91 13.08 -40.97 18.92
N GLY A 92 11.82 -41.03 18.50
CA GLY A 92 10.93 -39.89 18.21
C GLY A 92 10.61 -38.89 19.33
N ASN A 93 11.09 -39.08 20.57
CA ASN A 93 10.78 -38.19 21.70
C ASN A 93 11.90 -37.20 22.05
N ALA A 94 13.15 -37.43 21.62
CA ALA A 94 14.31 -36.61 22.01
C ALA A 94 14.76 -35.62 20.92
N ALA A 95 14.44 -35.89 19.65
CA ALA A 95 14.88 -35.06 18.51
C ALA A 95 14.10 -33.74 18.38
N TYR A 96 12.86 -33.70 18.88
CA TYR A 96 11.96 -32.56 18.71
C TYR A 96 11.61 -31.95 20.09
N PRO A 97 12.22 -30.80 20.47
CA PRO A 97 11.79 -30.08 21.66
C PRO A 97 10.34 -29.60 21.53
N MET A 98 9.70 -29.32 22.66
CA MET A 98 8.44 -28.58 22.67
C MET A 98 8.70 -27.17 22.13
N VAL A 99 8.03 -26.77 21.05
CA VAL A 99 8.21 -25.44 20.44
C VAL A 99 6.91 -24.65 20.44
N LEU A 100 7.02 -23.36 20.76
CA LEU A 100 5.94 -22.38 20.66
C LEU A 100 6.19 -21.48 19.45
N VAL A 101 5.27 -21.49 18.49
CA VAL A 101 5.31 -20.63 17.30
C VAL A 101 4.36 -19.45 17.54
N GLN A 102 4.94 -18.27 17.81
CA GLN A 102 4.17 -17.05 17.99
C GLN A 102 3.97 -16.32 16.66
N ILE A 103 2.71 -16.02 16.33
CA ILE A 103 2.30 -15.30 15.13
C ILE A 103 1.70 -13.95 15.58
N PRO A 104 2.47 -12.86 15.61
CA PRO A 104 1.93 -11.53 15.86
C PRO A 104 1.15 -11.02 14.65
N MET A 105 -0.05 -10.50 14.88
CA MET A 105 -0.95 -9.96 13.87
C MET A 105 -1.43 -8.57 14.30
N TYR A 106 -1.44 -7.61 13.36
CA TYR A 106 -1.94 -6.26 13.59
C TYR A 106 -2.67 -5.76 12.34
N ASN A 107 -4.01 -5.73 12.36
CA ASN A 107 -4.85 -5.14 11.31
C ASN A 107 -4.69 -5.74 9.88
N GLU A 108 -4.16 -6.96 9.76
CA GLU A 108 -3.93 -7.65 8.47
C GLU A 108 -4.77 -8.93 8.33
N LYS A 109 -6.00 -8.79 7.82
CA LYS A 109 -7.00 -9.87 7.74
C LYS A 109 -6.65 -10.97 6.75
N GLU A 110 -6.12 -10.59 5.60
CA GLU A 110 -5.84 -11.49 4.48
C GLU A 110 -4.69 -12.47 4.81
N VAL A 111 -3.83 -12.09 5.76
CA VAL A 111 -2.62 -12.82 6.12
C VAL A 111 -2.89 -13.91 7.17
N TYR A 112 -4.00 -13.84 7.93
CA TYR A 112 -4.34 -14.84 8.96
C TYR A 112 -4.34 -16.28 8.45
N GLN A 113 -5.04 -16.51 7.34
CA GLN A 113 -5.19 -17.85 6.76
C GLN A 113 -3.86 -18.39 6.24
N LEU A 114 -3.04 -17.51 5.66
CA LEU A 114 -1.74 -17.88 5.12
C LEU A 114 -0.74 -18.18 6.24
N SER A 115 -0.67 -17.33 7.27
CA SER A 115 0.27 -17.49 8.39
C SER A 115 -0.05 -18.71 9.25
N ILE A 116 -1.31 -18.90 9.63
CA ILE A 116 -1.72 -20.06 10.42
C ILE A 116 -1.60 -21.33 9.56
N GLY A 117 -2.00 -21.27 8.29
CA GLY A 117 -1.84 -22.38 7.35
C GLY A 117 -0.37 -22.80 7.17
N ALA A 118 0.55 -21.84 7.09
CA ALA A 118 1.99 -22.10 7.02
C ALA A 118 2.55 -22.69 8.32
N ALA A 119 2.15 -22.15 9.48
CA ALA A 119 2.57 -22.68 10.78
C ALA A 119 2.07 -24.12 11.01
N CYS A 120 0.83 -24.42 10.59
CA CYS A 120 0.30 -25.79 10.63
C CYS A 120 0.84 -26.71 9.53
N GLY A 121 1.55 -26.15 8.54
CA GLY A 121 2.28 -26.87 7.52
C GLY A 121 3.70 -27.26 7.95
N LEU A 122 4.14 -26.87 9.15
CA LEU A 122 5.44 -27.24 9.66
C LEU A 122 5.51 -28.75 9.90
N SER A 123 6.58 -29.39 9.45
CA SER A 123 6.87 -30.81 9.70
C SER A 123 7.37 -31.00 11.14
N TRP A 124 6.49 -30.80 12.11
CA TRP A 124 6.75 -30.99 13.54
C TRP A 124 5.67 -31.90 14.14
N PRO A 125 6.02 -32.77 15.11
CA PRO A 125 5.03 -33.56 15.82
C PRO A 125 3.97 -32.67 16.48
N SER A 126 2.70 -32.98 16.24
CA SER A 126 1.56 -32.13 16.60
C SER A 126 1.27 -32.04 18.10
N ASP A 127 1.78 -33.02 18.86
CA ASP A 127 1.85 -33.05 20.32
C ASP A 127 2.96 -32.15 20.88
N ARG A 128 3.91 -31.72 20.03
CA ARG A 128 5.11 -30.96 20.41
C ARG A 128 5.22 -29.56 19.82
N ILE A 129 4.20 -29.13 19.07
CA ILE A 129 4.10 -27.78 18.52
C ILE A 129 2.86 -27.10 19.08
N ILE A 130 3.09 -25.92 19.66
CA ILE A 130 2.04 -25.02 20.11
C ILE A 130 2.10 -23.79 19.22
N ILE A 131 0.99 -23.43 18.58
CA ILE A 131 0.92 -22.21 17.78
C ILE A 131 0.15 -21.17 18.61
N GLN A 132 0.73 -19.99 18.82
CA GLN A 132 0.12 -18.89 19.54
C GLN A 132 -0.09 -17.71 18.60
N VAL A 133 -1.34 -17.29 18.41
CA VAL A 133 -1.66 -16.11 17.61
C VAL A 133 -1.86 -14.93 18.55
N LEU A 134 -1.05 -13.87 18.38
CA LEU A 134 -1.13 -12.64 19.16
C LEU A 134 -1.77 -11.56 18.27
N ASP A 135 -3.05 -11.28 18.48
CA ASP A 135 -3.80 -10.26 17.75
C ASP A 135 -3.94 -8.98 18.60
N ASP A 136 -3.21 -7.93 18.23
CA ASP A 136 -3.27 -6.59 18.87
C ASP A 136 -4.10 -5.59 18.04
N SER A 137 -4.95 -6.08 17.14
CA SER A 137 -5.77 -5.21 16.29
C SER A 137 -6.70 -4.33 17.14
N THR A 138 -6.77 -3.03 16.87
CA THR A 138 -7.58 -2.08 17.67
C THR A 138 -9.05 -2.01 17.20
N ASP A 139 -9.36 -2.51 16.01
CA ASP A 139 -10.70 -2.41 15.42
C ASP A 139 -11.61 -3.59 15.83
N PRO A 140 -12.76 -3.33 16.51
CA PRO A 140 -13.68 -4.36 16.97
C PRO A 140 -14.34 -5.16 15.83
N ALA A 141 -14.50 -4.60 14.63
CA ALA A 141 -15.08 -5.31 13.49
C ALA A 141 -14.12 -6.35 12.90
N ILE A 142 -12.82 -6.20 13.16
CA ILE A 142 -11.75 -7.11 12.76
C ILE A 142 -11.71 -8.29 13.73
N LYS A 143 -11.68 -8.00 15.03
CA LYS A 143 -11.65 -9.02 16.09
C LYS A 143 -12.75 -10.08 15.97
N VAL A 144 -13.99 -9.68 15.66
CA VAL A 144 -15.14 -10.62 15.61
C VAL A 144 -15.09 -11.53 14.39
N LYS A 145 -14.75 -10.98 13.21
CA LYS A 145 -14.67 -11.76 11.97
C LYS A 145 -13.46 -12.70 11.98
N ASP A 146 -12.34 -12.21 12.49
CA ASP A 146 -11.11 -12.98 12.58
C ASP A 146 -11.26 -14.09 13.60
N PHE A 147 -11.94 -13.87 14.73
CA PHE A 147 -12.23 -14.94 15.69
C PHE A 147 -13.00 -16.11 15.07
N GLN A 148 -14.04 -15.84 14.29
CA GLN A 148 -14.84 -16.89 13.67
C GLN A 148 -14.08 -17.63 12.57
N CYS A 149 -13.28 -16.90 11.78
CA CYS A 149 -12.42 -17.48 10.75
C CYS A 149 -11.32 -18.34 11.36
N ILE A 150 -10.62 -17.83 12.37
CA ILE A 150 -9.60 -18.55 13.14
C ILE A 150 -10.24 -19.80 13.74
N LYS A 151 -11.37 -19.68 14.45
CA LYS A 151 -12.03 -20.83 15.08
C LYS A 151 -12.39 -21.93 14.06
N SER A 152 -12.98 -21.58 12.92
CA SER A 152 -13.31 -22.54 11.85
C SER A 152 -12.07 -23.20 11.27
N MET A 153 -10.98 -22.44 11.08
CA MET A 153 -9.70 -22.96 10.63
C MET A 153 -9.07 -23.88 11.68
N LEU A 154 -9.11 -23.52 12.96
CA LEU A 154 -8.62 -24.34 14.07
C LEU A 154 -9.40 -25.64 14.22
N GLU A 155 -10.73 -25.62 14.07
CA GLU A 155 -11.54 -26.85 14.09
C GLU A 155 -11.17 -27.78 12.93
N THR A 156 -10.94 -27.22 11.75
CA THR A 156 -10.46 -27.97 10.56
C THR A 156 -9.08 -28.58 10.79
N LEU A 157 -8.19 -27.87 11.49
CA LEU A 157 -6.82 -28.30 11.77
C LEU A 157 -6.75 -29.31 12.93
N ARG A 158 -7.59 -29.14 13.94
CA ARG A 158 -7.79 -30.10 15.04
C ARG A 158 -8.29 -31.43 14.51
N GLY A 159 -9.20 -31.42 13.52
CA GLY A 159 -9.66 -32.63 12.83
C GLY A 159 -8.57 -33.35 12.03
N LYS A 160 -7.43 -32.70 11.76
CA LYS A 160 -6.27 -33.27 11.05
C LYS A 160 -5.13 -33.67 11.99
N ASN A 161 -5.32 -33.62 13.32
CA ASN A 161 -4.29 -33.88 14.33
C ASN A 161 -3.00 -33.06 14.11
N LYS A 162 -3.07 -31.81 13.60
CA LYS A 162 -1.87 -31.10 13.12
C LYS A 162 -1.13 -30.19 14.11
N ALA A 163 -1.78 -29.71 15.18
CA ALA A 163 -1.14 -28.93 16.24
C ALA A 163 -2.15 -28.62 17.35
N SER A 164 -1.66 -28.28 18.55
CA SER A 164 -2.45 -27.57 19.55
C SER A 164 -2.29 -26.06 19.34
N VAL A 165 -3.36 -25.38 18.93
CA VAL A 165 -3.33 -23.93 18.70
C VAL A 165 -3.95 -23.21 19.88
N LEU A 166 -3.17 -22.35 20.54
CA LEU A 166 -3.63 -21.46 21.59
C LEU A 166 -3.90 -20.09 20.98
N THR A 167 -5.12 -19.58 21.13
CA THR A 167 -5.41 -18.18 20.81
C THR A 167 -5.47 -17.43 22.12
N ASP A 168 -4.49 -16.57 22.39
CA ASP A 168 -4.57 -15.63 23.51
C ASP A 168 -5.55 -14.50 23.13
N TYR A 169 -6.84 -14.81 23.17
CA TYR A 169 -7.88 -13.80 23.28
C TYR A 169 -7.93 -13.33 24.74
N ASN A 170 -6.86 -12.68 25.18
CA ASN A 170 -6.79 -12.17 26.54
C ASN A 170 -7.63 -10.88 26.63
N ALA A 171 -8.86 -11.04 27.10
CA ALA A 171 -9.38 -10.30 28.24
C ALA A 171 -9.10 -8.77 28.30
N GLN A 172 -9.64 -8.02 27.35
CA GLN A 172 -9.93 -6.59 27.53
C GLN A 172 -11.43 -6.32 27.34
N SER A 173 -12.24 -6.96 28.20
CA SER A 173 -13.66 -6.61 28.42
C SER A 173 -14.04 -6.78 29.89
N ALA A 174 -13.11 -6.58 30.80
CA ALA A 174 -13.38 -6.49 32.23
C ALA A 174 -12.43 -5.46 32.84
N HIS A 175 -12.70 -4.19 32.59
CA HIS A 175 -12.63 -3.10 33.56
C HIS A 175 -13.29 -1.85 32.97
#